data_AF-A0A4Y3L019-F1
#
_entry.id   AF-A0A4Y3L019-F1
#
_cell.length_a   1.000
_cell.length_b   1.000
_cell.length_c   1.000
_cell.angle_alpha   90.00
_cell.angle_beta   90.00
_cell.angle_gamma   90.00
#
_symmetry.space_group_name_H-M   'P 1'
#
loop_
_entity.id
_entity.type
_entity.pdbx_description
1 polymer ?
#
loop_
_entity_poly.entity_id
_entity_poly.type
_entity_poly.pdbx_seq_one_letter_code
_entity_poly.pdbx_strand_id
1 'polypeptide(L)'
;MRRVATTGRSPHRARRNLALAVLTLLLTTSAVLTSSGAATAAAAAQCVTDASTACVGGTIRTAAGEPAVGVKLTVDGPGGSVEAETGADGRWSAAVTTAGDYTVTLDEDTLPEGEQLRDPAGNPRTVVVRLGSSAGALFPLGGGAAGGSGATPDPGASAAPGTNAPSTGASGGVTAQRVLQQGVSGLVFGLLLALASVGLSLIYGTTGLSNFAHGEQVTLGALLAYFGVQVLGQPLIVAGLLAVAVGAASGWAQDAGIWHKLRQRRLGPTQQMIVTIGLSMVLQYAFQYFVGGGPLRIVRENPVPVRIGPLLLNQQSIFSALIALVAIAAVGYFLLGTRTGRATRAVSDNPALAAASGISVERIVRIVWTLGAGLAALGGVLLGLYFNATAWNMGGAILLLMFAAVTLGGLGTAFGALVGSIVIGLVVELSTLVIPSDMRYAGALVILILVLLVRPQGILGRAERIG
;
A
#
# COMPACT_ATOMS: atom_id res chain seq x y z
N MET A 1 58.80 14.45 -35.66
CA MET A 1 57.86 13.32 -35.51
C MET A 1 57.93 12.79 -34.07
N ARG A 2 56.92 13.07 -33.23
CA ARG A 2 56.74 12.42 -31.91
C ARG A 2 55.29 11.97 -31.81
N ARG A 3 55.05 10.66 -31.84
CA ARG A 3 53.72 10.06 -31.68
C ARG A 3 53.30 10.16 -30.21
N VAL A 4 52.17 10.81 -29.95
CA VAL A 4 51.49 10.81 -28.65
C VAL A 4 50.70 9.50 -28.55
N ALA A 5 51.02 8.68 -27.55
CA ALA A 5 50.30 7.45 -27.25
C ALA A 5 49.03 7.75 -26.45
N THR A 6 47.85 7.58 -27.05
CA THR A 6 46.56 7.62 -26.36
C THR A 6 46.30 6.27 -25.68
N THR A 7 46.34 6.23 -24.35
CA THR A 7 45.89 5.08 -23.56
C THR A 7 44.36 4.97 -23.59
N GLY A 8 43.82 4.14 -24.47
CA GLY A 8 42.39 3.79 -24.50
C GLY A 8 42.01 2.90 -23.32
N ARG A 9 41.29 3.43 -22.33
CA ARG A 9 40.59 2.61 -21.32
C ARG A 9 39.36 1.97 -21.98
N SER A 10 39.35 0.65 -22.07
CA SER A 10 38.26 -0.09 -22.73
C SER A 10 36.93 -0.01 -21.95
N PRO A 11 35.79 0.26 -22.62
CA PRO A 11 34.48 0.44 -21.98
C PRO A 11 33.91 -0.83 -21.32
N HIS A 12 34.51 -1.99 -21.59
CA HIS A 12 34.14 -3.26 -20.96
C HIS A 12 34.52 -3.35 -19.49
N ARG A 13 35.63 -2.72 -19.06
CA ARG A 13 36.04 -2.75 -17.64
C ARG A 13 35.13 -1.88 -16.77
N ALA A 14 34.67 -0.74 -17.28
CA ALA A 14 33.74 0.13 -16.55
C ALA A 14 32.36 -0.51 -16.35
N ARG A 15 31.82 -1.21 -17.36
CA ARG A 15 30.54 -1.92 -17.27
C ARG A 15 30.59 -3.14 -16.34
N ARG A 16 31.71 -3.87 -16.33
CA ARG A 16 31.94 -4.98 -15.40
C ARG A 16 32.05 -4.49 -13.96
N ASN A 17 32.76 -3.38 -13.74
CA ASN A 17 32.92 -2.80 -12.40
C ASN A 17 31.60 -2.20 -11.87
N LEU A 18 30.72 -1.69 -12.74
CA LEU A 18 29.40 -1.21 -12.33
C LEU A 18 28.43 -2.36 -12.01
N ALA A 19 28.45 -3.45 -12.78
CA ALA A 19 27.66 -4.64 -12.48
C ALA A 19 28.13 -5.33 -11.18
N LEU A 20 29.45 -5.37 -10.95
CA LEU A 20 30.03 -5.79 -9.67
C LEU A 20 29.64 -4.84 -8.54
N ALA A 21 29.61 -3.52 -8.75
CA ALA A 21 29.19 -2.55 -7.73
C ALA A 21 27.72 -2.71 -7.33
N VAL A 22 26.82 -3.00 -8.28
CA VAL A 22 25.40 -3.25 -8.01
C VAL A 22 25.18 -4.60 -7.32
N LEU A 23 25.93 -5.63 -7.72
CA LEU A 23 25.90 -6.94 -7.07
C LEU A 23 26.49 -6.88 -5.65
N THR A 24 27.57 -6.12 -5.43
CA THR A 24 28.13 -5.88 -4.09
C THR A 24 27.20 -5.03 -3.24
N LEU A 25 26.46 -4.06 -3.82
CA LEU A 25 25.48 -3.29 -3.06
C LEU A 25 24.33 -4.18 -2.56
N LEU A 26 23.84 -5.09 -3.43
CA LEU A 26 22.85 -6.13 -3.10
C LEU A 26 23.37 -7.14 -2.07
N LEU A 27 24.65 -7.52 -2.12
CA LEU A 27 25.28 -8.43 -1.17
C LEU A 27 25.65 -7.77 0.17
N THR A 28 26.00 -6.48 0.18
CA THR A 28 26.30 -5.74 1.42
C THR A 28 25.04 -5.41 2.22
N THR A 29 23.88 -5.27 1.56
CA THR A 29 22.59 -5.20 2.26
C THR A 29 22.21 -6.53 2.92
N SER A 30 22.72 -7.66 2.43
CA SER A 30 22.53 -8.99 3.03
C SER A 30 23.52 -9.30 4.15
N ALA A 31 24.71 -8.70 4.15
CA ALA A 31 25.78 -9.00 5.12
C ALA A 31 25.65 -8.26 6.47
N VAL A 32 24.73 -7.31 6.60
CA VAL A 32 24.44 -6.63 7.90
C VAL A 32 23.53 -7.49 8.79
N LEU A 33 23.03 -8.65 8.31
CA LEU A 33 22.12 -9.53 9.07
C LEU A 33 22.78 -10.51 10.06
N THR A 34 24.10 -10.49 10.29
CA THR A 34 24.74 -11.53 11.13
C THR A 34 25.50 -11.04 12.37
N SER A 35 25.31 -9.80 12.83
CA SER A 35 25.87 -9.42 14.15
C SER A 35 25.02 -8.41 14.90
N SER A 36 24.14 -8.93 15.75
CA SER A 36 23.84 -8.34 17.08
C SER A 36 22.98 -9.32 17.87
N GLY A 37 23.66 -10.26 18.54
CA GLY A 37 23.11 -10.86 19.74
C GLY A 37 23.19 -9.83 20.87
N ALA A 38 22.04 -9.42 21.40
CA ALA A 38 21.96 -8.74 22.69
C ALA A 38 20.60 -9.02 23.35
N ALA A 39 20.67 -9.81 24.41
CA ALA A 39 19.77 -9.91 25.58
C ALA A 39 18.26 -9.72 25.36
N THR A 40 17.56 -10.85 25.25
CA THR A 40 16.12 -10.98 25.48
C THR A 40 15.76 -10.72 26.94
N ALA A 41 15.05 -9.62 27.21
CA ALA A 41 14.09 -9.60 28.30
C ALA A 41 12.86 -10.41 27.84
N ALA A 42 12.39 -11.35 28.66
CA ALA A 42 11.28 -12.23 28.35
C ALA A 42 9.98 -11.42 28.16
N ALA A 43 9.65 -11.13 26.91
CA ALA A 43 8.34 -10.65 26.49
C ALA A 43 7.40 -11.86 26.35
N ALA A 44 6.13 -11.69 26.76
CA ALA A 44 5.08 -12.68 26.55
C ALA A 44 5.12 -13.20 25.10
N ALA A 45 5.16 -14.52 24.93
CA ALA A 45 5.38 -15.16 23.64
C ALA A 45 4.33 -14.68 22.62
N GLN A 46 4.78 -13.98 21.58
CA GLN A 46 3.92 -13.52 20.50
C GLN A 46 3.46 -14.72 19.68
N CYS A 47 2.15 -14.95 19.62
CA CYS A 47 1.59 -16.00 18.77
C CYS A 47 1.89 -15.70 17.28
N VAL A 48 2.38 -16.70 16.55
CA VAL A 48 2.66 -16.64 15.11
C VAL A 48 1.71 -17.58 14.38
N THR A 49 0.98 -17.07 13.38
CA THR A 49 0.03 -17.88 12.60
C THR A 49 0.74 -18.71 11.54
N ASP A 50 0.35 -19.97 11.39
CA ASP A 50 0.81 -20.88 10.33
C ASP A 50 -0.33 -21.78 9.84
N ALA A 51 -0.06 -22.72 8.94
CA ALA A 51 -1.10 -23.59 8.37
C ALA A 51 -1.85 -24.47 9.41
N SER A 52 -1.25 -24.68 10.58
CA SER A 52 -1.78 -25.47 11.69
C SER A 52 -2.19 -24.63 12.91
N THR A 53 -1.87 -23.34 12.94
CA THR A 53 -1.99 -22.48 14.11
C THR A 53 -2.67 -21.16 13.75
N ALA A 54 -3.73 -20.83 14.47
CA ALA A 54 -4.35 -19.50 14.46
C ALA A 54 -4.03 -18.76 15.76
N CYS A 55 -4.11 -17.44 15.72
CA CYS A 55 -3.87 -16.59 16.88
C CYS A 55 -5.14 -15.83 17.26
N VAL A 56 -5.59 -15.99 18.50
CA VAL A 56 -6.63 -15.14 19.09
C VAL A 56 -5.94 -14.11 19.95
N GLY A 57 -6.29 -12.83 19.84
CA GLY A 57 -5.62 -11.82 20.66
C GLY A 57 -6.29 -10.46 20.65
N GLY A 58 -5.69 -9.54 21.37
CA GLY A 58 -6.23 -8.19 21.51
C GLY A 58 -5.25 -7.25 22.19
N THR A 59 -5.70 -6.02 22.40
CA THR A 59 -4.99 -5.02 23.20
C THR A 59 -5.98 -4.42 24.17
N ILE A 60 -5.63 -4.39 25.45
CA ILE A 60 -6.43 -3.78 26.50
C ILE A 60 -5.74 -2.49 26.92
N ARG A 61 -6.53 -1.42 26.99
CA ARG A 61 -6.08 -0.10 27.43
C ARG A 61 -7.02 0.43 28.48
N THR A 62 -6.46 1.12 29.46
CA THR A 62 -7.18 1.85 30.50
C THR A 62 -8.01 2.98 29.89
N ALA A 63 -8.92 3.57 30.67
CA ALA A 63 -9.71 4.72 30.23
C ALA A 63 -8.83 5.92 29.84
N ALA A 64 -7.66 6.05 30.48
CA ALA A 64 -6.65 7.06 30.18
C ALA A 64 -5.83 6.75 28.89
N GLY A 65 -6.02 5.57 28.30
CA GLY A 65 -5.32 5.13 27.08
C GLY A 65 -3.97 4.45 27.34
N GLU A 66 -3.60 4.22 28.60
CA GLU A 66 -2.39 3.51 29.00
C GLU A 66 -2.58 1.98 28.82
N PRO A 67 -1.51 1.20 28.58
CA PRO A 67 -1.62 -0.25 28.50
C PRO A 67 -2.10 -0.85 29.82
N ALA A 68 -3.14 -1.69 29.79
CA ALA A 68 -3.51 -2.49 30.96
C ALA A 68 -2.62 -3.73 31.01
N VAL A 69 -1.82 -3.88 32.06
CA VAL A 69 -0.84 -4.96 32.24
C VAL A 69 -1.36 -5.97 33.26
N GLY A 70 -1.09 -7.26 33.05
CA GLY A 70 -1.48 -8.33 33.99
C GLY A 70 -2.94 -8.78 33.95
N VAL A 71 -3.75 -8.30 32.99
CA VAL A 71 -5.13 -8.73 32.79
C VAL A 71 -5.15 -10.14 32.20
N LYS A 72 -5.88 -11.05 32.84
CA LYS A 72 -6.03 -12.44 32.40
C LYS A 72 -7.24 -12.62 31.50
N LEU A 73 -7.07 -13.47 30.49
CA LEU A 73 -8.13 -13.87 29.57
C LEU A 73 -8.09 -15.37 29.33
N THR A 74 -9.28 -15.95 29.21
CA THR A 74 -9.47 -17.37 28.88
C THR A 74 -10.08 -17.48 27.50
N VAL A 75 -9.48 -18.29 26.62
CA VAL A 75 -9.96 -18.55 25.26
C VAL A 75 -10.42 -20.01 25.19
N ASP A 76 -11.73 -20.23 25.25
CA ASP A 76 -12.36 -21.55 25.26
C ASP A 76 -12.93 -21.92 23.89
N GLY A 77 -12.64 -23.13 23.40
CA GLY A 77 -13.25 -23.61 22.16
C GLY A 77 -12.93 -25.06 21.81
N PRO A 78 -13.13 -25.46 20.55
CA PRO A 78 -13.01 -26.86 20.10
C PRO A 78 -11.62 -27.48 20.30
N GLY A 79 -10.57 -26.65 20.37
CA GLY A 79 -9.19 -27.09 20.60
C GLY A 79 -8.76 -27.11 22.07
N GLY A 80 -9.68 -26.85 23.01
CA GLY A 80 -9.38 -26.70 24.44
C GLY A 80 -9.42 -25.25 24.92
N SER A 81 -9.06 -25.07 26.19
CA SER A 81 -8.98 -23.77 26.86
C SER A 81 -7.53 -23.29 26.91
N VAL A 82 -7.30 -22.03 26.53
CA VAL A 82 -5.97 -21.40 26.58
C VAL A 82 -6.07 -20.10 27.39
N GLU A 83 -5.25 -20.00 28.43
CA GLU A 83 -5.11 -18.75 29.19
C GLU A 83 -4.06 -17.84 28.55
N ALA A 84 -4.34 -16.54 28.56
CA ALA A 84 -3.44 -15.50 28.10
C ALA A 84 -3.45 -14.32 29.08
N GLU A 85 -2.32 -13.63 29.16
CA GLU A 85 -2.14 -12.46 30.03
C GLU A 85 -1.63 -11.27 29.20
N THR A 86 -2.10 -10.07 29.50
CA THR A 86 -1.61 -8.85 28.84
C THR A 86 -0.19 -8.51 29.29
N GLY A 87 0.72 -8.39 28.31
CA GLY A 87 2.10 -7.95 28.53
C GLY A 87 2.24 -6.44 28.79
N ALA A 88 3.48 -5.95 28.89
CA ALA A 88 3.80 -4.55 29.19
C ALA A 88 3.26 -3.52 28.17
N ASP A 89 2.93 -3.96 26.96
CA ASP A 89 2.31 -3.13 25.90
C ASP A 89 0.77 -3.28 25.85
N GLY A 90 0.19 -3.97 26.83
CA GLY A 90 -1.24 -4.23 26.97
C GLY A 90 -1.78 -5.26 25.98
N ARG A 91 -0.88 -5.96 25.26
CA ARG A 91 -1.25 -6.99 24.28
C ARG A 91 -1.28 -8.37 24.91
N TRP A 92 -2.22 -9.17 24.46
CA TRP A 92 -2.33 -10.59 24.81
C TRP A 92 -2.56 -11.40 23.54
N SER A 93 -2.12 -12.66 23.55
CA SER A 93 -2.39 -13.60 22.47
C SER A 93 -2.44 -15.03 22.97
N ALA A 94 -3.35 -15.82 22.40
CA ALA A 94 -3.48 -17.25 22.59
C ALA A 94 -3.34 -17.97 21.24
N ALA A 95 -2.52 -19.01 21.18
CA ALA A 95 -2.38 -19.87 20.02
C ALA A 95 -3.42 -20.99 20.08
N VAL A 96 -4.12 -21.24 18.98
CA VAL A 96 -5.14 -22.29 18.88
C VAL A 96 -4.92 -23.11 17.62
N THR A 97 -5.09 -24.43 17.72
CA THR A 97 -4.75 -25.40 16.67
C THR A 97 -5.96 -26.01 15.97
N THR A 98 -7.18 -25.59 16.34
CA THR A 98 -8.42 -26.10 15.77
C THR A 98 -9.28 -24.93 15.32
N ALA A 99 -9.77 -24.95 14.08
CA ALA A 99 -10.71 -23.96 13.59
C ALA A 99 -12.10 -24.16 14.21
N GLY A 100 -12.84 -23.06 14.41
CA GLY A 100 -14.18 -23.09 14.98
C GLY A 100 -14.48 -21.83 15.78
N ASP A 101 -15.60 -21.86 16.51
CA ASP A 101 -16.03 -20.75 17.34
C ASP A 101 -15.38 -20.85 18.71
N TYR A 102 -14.70 -19.78 19.13
CA TYR A 102 -14.07 -19.66 20.44
C TYR A 102 -14.76 -18.56 21.24
N THR A 103 -14.85 -18.77 22.54
CA THR A 103 -15.37 -17.82 23.52
C THR A 103 -14.20 -17.26 24.30
N VAL A 104 -14.01 -15.94 24.25
CA VAL A 104 -12.99 -15.21 25.01
C VAL A 104 -13.65 -14.57 26.22
N THR A 105 -13.17 -14.91 27.40
CA THR A 105 -13.61 -14.37 28.68
C THR A 105 -12.48 -13.54 29.27
N LEU A 106 -12.77 -12.32 29.69
CA LEU A 106 -11.84 -11.48 30.44
C LEU A 106 -12.12 -11.64 31.93
N ASP A 107 -11.07 -11.83 32.73
CA ASP A 107 -11.19 -11.89 34.19
C ASP A 107 -11.21 -10.47 34.78
N GLU A 108 -12.38 -10.04 35.24
CA GLU A 108 -12.60 -8.68 35.77
C GLU A 108 -11.84 -8.41 37.06
N ASP A 109 -11.52 -9.46 37.84
CA ASP A 109 -10.76 -9.32 39.09
C ASP A 109 -9.28 -8.98 38.85
N THR A 110 -8.81 -9.15 37.61
CA THR A 110 -7.44 -8.84 37.18
C THR A 110 -7.30 -7.47 36.54
N LEU A 111 -8.37 -6.68 36.51
CA LEU A 111 -8.32 -5.31 35.98
C LEU A 111 -7.51 -4.37 36.90
N PRO A 112 -6.77 -3.40 36.34
CA PRO A 112 -6.12 -2.36 37.13
C PRO A 112 -7.10 -1.58 38.01
N GLU A 113 -6.64 -1.10 39.17
CA GLU A 113 -7.50 -0.40 40.13
C GLU A 113 -8.27 0.77 39.49
N GLY A 114 -9.60 0.77 39.67
CA GLY A 114 -10.49 1.83 39.18
C GLY A 114 -10.98 1.65 37.74
N GLU A 115 -10.54 0.61 37.03
CA GLU A 115 -11.02 0.29 35.69
C GLU A 115 -12.19 -0.71 35.72
N GLN A 116 -13.13 -0.54 34.79
CA GLN A 116 -14.25 -1.46 34.58
C GLN A 116 -14.48 -1.63 33.09
N LEU A 117 -15.08 -2.76 32.70
CA LEU A 117 -15.53 -2.95 31.33
C LEU A 117 -16.60 -1.91 30.98
N ARG A 118 -16.45 -1.26 29.82
CA ARG A 118 -17.46 -0.33 29.31
C ARG A 118 -18.79 -1.02 28.99
N ASP A 119 -18.73 -2.30 28.64
CA ASP A 119 -19.87 -3.15 28.31
C ASP A 119 -19.71 -4.52 29.00
N PRO A 120 -20.16 -4.65 30.27
CA PRO A 120 -20.07 -5.90 31.02
C PRO A 120 -20.89 -7.04 30.39
N ALA A 121 -22.00 -6.71 29.71
CA ALA A 121 -22.82 -7.71 29.02
C ALA A 121 -22.12 -8.33 27.80
N GLY A 122 -21.05 -7.69 27.32
CA GLY A 122 -20.19 -8.18 26.26
C GLY A 122 -19.06 -9.10 26.73
N ASN A 123 -19.06 -9.58 27.98
CA ASN A 123 -18.10 -10.56 28.50
C ASN A 123 -18.86 -11.83 28.92
N PRO A 124 -18.70 -12.98 28.24
CA PRO A 124 -17.67 -13.28 27.26
C PRO A 124 -18.02 -12.95 25.79
N ARG A 125 -17.00 -12.90 24.90
CA ARG A 125 -17.14 -12.62 23.46
C ARG A 125 -16.84 -13.85 22.61
N THR A 126 -17.70 -14.13 21.63
CA THR A 126 -17.44 -15.19 20.64
C THR A 126 -16.65 -14.66 19.43
N VAL A 127 -15.61 -15.38 19.02
CA VAL A 127 -14.79 -15.11 17.84
C VAL A 127 -14.68 -16.37 16.97
N VAL A 128 -14.83 -16.19 15.67
CA VAL A 128 -14.68 -17.29 14.70
C VAL A 128 -13.21 -17.40 14.29
N VAL A 129 -12.61 -18.55 14.52
CA VAL A 129 -11.18 -18.79 14.26
C VAL A 129 -10.98 -19.65 13.01
N ARG A 130 -10.07 -19.21 12.14
CA ARG A 130 -9.58 -19.97 10.98
C ARG A 130 -8.07 -20.17 11.08
N LEU A 131 -7.58 -21.38 10.81
CA LEU A 131 -6.14 -21.69 10.77
C LEU A 131 -5.42 -20.80 9.75
N GLY A 132 -4.18 -20.39 10.05
CA GLY A 132 -3.41 -19.44 9.23
C GLY A 132 -3.90 -17.99 9.30
N SER A 133 -4.81 -17.66 10.23
CA SER A 133 -5.32 -16.30 10.41
C SER A 133 -5.32 -15.87 11.89
N SER A 134 -5.58 -14.59 12.13
CA SER A 134 -5.75 -14.05 13.48
C SER A 134 -7.19 -13.57 13.70
N ALA A 135 -7.70 -13.82 14.90
CA ALA A 135 -9.00 -13.36 15.36
C ALA A 135 -8.83 -12.40 16.55
N GLY A 136 -9.62 -11.33 16.57
CA GLY A 136 -9.51 -10.27 17.56
C GLY A 136 -10.69 -10.29 18.54
N ALA A 137 -10.43 -10.27 19.84
CA ALA A 137 -11.43 -9.98 20.87
C ALA A 137 -11.08 -8.66 21.57
N LEU A 138 -12.05 -7.74 21.63
CA LEU A 138 -11.84 -6.39 22.15
C LEU A 138 -12.68 -6.17 23.42
N PHE A 139 -12.02 -5.73 24.49
CA PHE A 139 -12.63 -5.40 25.77
C PHE A 139 -12.28 -3.95 26.14
N PRO A 140 -13.07 -2.96 25.68
CA PRO A 140 -12.81 -1.57 26.00
C PRO A 140 -13.09 -1.27 27.48
N LEU A 141 -12.15 -0.62 28.15
CA LEU A 141 -12.29 -0.17 29.54
C LEU A 141 -12.78 1.29 29.62
N GLY A 142 -13.42 1.62 30.74
CA GLY A 142 -13.75 2.99 31.16
C GLY A 142 -15.21 3.20 31.52
N GLY A 143 -15.47 4.31 32.22
CA GLY A 143 -16.77 4.66 32.79
C GLY A 143 -17.90 4.54 31.78
N GLY A 144 -18.95 3.79 32.16
CA GLY A 144 -20.13 3.55 31.35
C GLY A 144 -20.66 4.88 30.79
N ALA A 145 -20.86 4.92 29.47
CA ALA A 145 -21.45 6.07 28.83
C ALA A 145 -22.87 6.29 29.40
N ALA A 146 -23.04 7.36 30.18
CA ALA A 146 -24.37 7.88 30.47
C ALA A 146 -25.01 8.35 29.16
N GLY A 147 -26.16 7.78 28.81
CA GLY A 147 -27.09 8.37 27.84
C GLY A 147 -27.56 7.49 26.69
N GLY A 148 -28.27 6.40 26.99
CA GLY A 148 -29.15 5.69 26.06
C GLY A 148 -30.27 5.03 26.85
N SER A 149 -31.39 5.74 26.99
CA SER A 149 -32.60 5.38 27.75
C SER A 149 -32.91 3.88 27.88
N GLY A 150 -32.64 3.32 29.06
CA GLY A 150 -33.23 2.06 29.52
C GLY A 150 -34.55 2.36 30.21
N ALA A 151 -35.66 2.06 29.54
CA ALA A 151 -36.93 1.88 30.21
C ALA A 151 -36.87 0.57 31.02
N THR A 152 -37.25 0.64 32.28
CA THR A 152 -37.43 -0.49 33.20
C THR A 152 -38.33 -1.58 32.59
N PRO A 153 -37.94 -2.87 32.62
CA PRO A 153 -38.86 -3.95 32.29
C PRO A 153 -39.72 -4.28 33.51
N ASP A 154 -41.04 -4.21 33.34
CA ASP A 154 -42.03 -4.76 34.26
C ASP A 154 -41.83 -6.28 34.44
N PRO A 155 -41.84 -6.83 35.67
CA PRO A 155 -41.78 -8.26 35.91
C PRO A 155 -43.19 -8.85 35.77
N GLY A 156 -43.61 -9.15 34.54
CA GLY A 156 -44.98 -9.63 34.34
C GLY A 156 -45.36 -10.15 32.95
N ALA A 157 -44.44 -10.64 32.13
CA ALA A 157 -44.79 -11.24 30.84
C ALA A 157 -44.09 -12.59 30.61
N SER A 158 -44.91 -13.63 30.65
CA SER A 158 -44.59 -15.02 30.31
C SER A 158 -43.88 -15.16 28.97
N ALA A 159 -42.86 -16.01 28.95
CA ALA A 159 -42.15 -16.47 27.77
C ALA A 159 -43.09 -17.10 26.72
N ALA A 160 -42.89 -16.71 25.46
CA ALA A 160 -43.29 -17.47 24.28
C ALA A 160 -42.14 -17.41 23.25
N PRO A 161 -41.91 -18.45 22.44
CA PRO A 161 -40.69 -18.59 21.64
C PRO A 161 -40.72 -17.62 20.47
N GLY A 162 -39.83 -16.62 20.48
CA GLY A 162 -39.66 -15.68 19.38
C GLY A 162 -39.18 -16.39 18.12
N THR A 163 -40.00 -16.33 17.09
CA THR A 163 -39.64 -16.62 15.71
C THR A 163 -38.41 -15.81 15.32
N ASN A 164 -37.43 -16.46 14.69
CA ASN A 164 -36.28 -15.83 14.06
C ASN A 164 -36.77 -14.86 12.98
N ALA A 165 -37.04 -13.62 13.35
CA ALA A 165 -37.03 -12.51 12.41
C ALA A 165 -35.57 -12.37 11.95
N PRO A 166 -35.29 -12.41 10.63
CA PRO A 166 -33.96 -12.10 10.14
C PRO A 166 -33.62 -10.72 10.68
N SER A 167 -32.48 -10.58 11.35
CA SER A 167 -31.88 -9.29 11.58
C SER A 167 -31.74 -8.65 10.20
N THR A 168 -32.68 -7.76 9.90
CA THR A 168 -32.60 -6.89 8.75
C THR A 168 -31.31 -6.14 8.94
N GLY A 169 -30.30 -6.55 8.17
CA GLY A 169 -28.99 -5.92 8.18
C GLY A 169 -29.22 -4.43 8.13
N ALA A 170 -28.62 -3.70 9.07
CA ALA A 170 -28.64 -2.26 9.08
C ALA A 170 -28.19 -1.81 7.69
N SER A 171 -29.15 -1.47 6.83
CA SER A 171 -28.92 -0.81 5.58
C SER A 171 -28.46 0.58 5.98
N GLY A 172 -27.14 0.71 6.20
CA GLY A 172 -26.52 1.98 6.50
C GLY A 172 -26.79 2.89 5.33
N GLY A 173 -27.87 3.67 5.42
CA GLY A 173 -28.36 4.52 4.35
C GLY A 173 -27.26 5.42 3.83
N VAL A 174 -27.35 5.80 2.57
CA VAL A 174 -26.44 6.78 1.97
C VAL A 174 -26.73 8.13 2.61
N THR A 175 -26.01 8.47 3.68
CA THR A 175 -26.11 9.77 4.34
C THR A 175 -25.18 10.78 3.66
N ALA A 176 -25.55 12.06 3.67
CA ALA A 176 -24.71 13.12 3.12
C ALA A 176 -23.31 13.16 3.76
N GLN A 177 -23.22 12.86 5.07
CA GLN A 177 -21.95 12.74 5.77
C GLN A 177 -21.10 11.57 5.25
N ARG A 178 -21.72 10.41 4.96
CA ARG A 178 -20.99 9.26 4.42
C ARG A 178 -20.52 9.51 2.98
N VAL A 179 -21.33 10.19 2.16
CA VAL A 179 -20.93 10.64 0.82
C VAL A 179 -19.75 11.60 0.90
N LEU A 180 -19.81 12.59 1.79
CA LEU A 180 -18.75 13.57 1.98
C LEU A 180 -17.45 12.90 2.48
N GLN A 181 -17.55 12.05 3.50
CA GLN A 181 -16.42 11.28 4.03
C GLN A 181 -15.76 10.44 2.94
N GLN A 182 -16.56 9.72 2.17
CA GLN A 182 -16.06 8.80 1.17
C GLN A 182 -15.55 9.51 -0.10
N GLY A 183 -16.12 10.67 -0.43
CA GLY A 183 -15.59 11.56 -1.45
C GLY A 183 -14.21 12.10 -1.08
N VAL A 184 -13.99 12.48 0.19
CA VAL A 184 -12.67 12.93 0.65
C VAL A 184 -11.67 11.78 0.69
N SER A 185 -12.05 10.60 1.19
CA SER A 185 -11.21 9.39 1.09
C SER A 185 -10.85 9.07 -0.35
N GLY A 186 -11.81 9.19 -1.28
CA GLY A 186 -11.61 8.98 -2.71
C GLY A 186 -10.64 9.96 -3.35
N LEU A 187 -10.69 11.22 -2.92
CA LEU A 187 -9.73 12.24 -3.35
C LEU A 187 -8.31 11.92 -2.85
N VAL A 188 -8.17 11.55 -1.57
CA VAL A 188 -6.88 11.15 -1.00
C VAL A 188 -6.33 9.94 -1.73
N PHE A 189 -7.12 8.87 -1.84
CA PHE A 189 -6.70 7.66 -2.55
C PHE A 189 -6.37 7.94 -4.02
N GLY A 190 -7.16 8.77 -4.69
CA GLY A 190 -6.91 9.21 -6.06
C GLY A 190 -5.60 9.99 -6.23
N LEU A 191 -5.22 10.84 -5.28
CA LEU A 191 -3.92 11.55 -5.29
C LEU A 191 -2.75 10.57 -5.12
N LEU A 192 -2.89 9.60 -4.23
CA LEU A 192 -1.86 8.58 -4.02
C LEU A 192 -1.71 7.66 -5.26
N LEU A 193 -2.84 7.27 -5.84
CA LEU A 193 -2.89 6.51 -7.08
C LEU A 193 -2.32 7.32 -8.25
N ALA A 194 -2.58 8.63 -8.32
CA ALA A 194 -2.02 9.53 -9.31
C ALA A 194 -0.50 9.55 -9.24
N LEU A 195 0.05 9.71 -8.04
CA LEU A 195 1.49 9.71 -7.85
C LEU A 195 2.14 8.40 -8.33
N ALA A 196 1.53 7.26 -8.00
CA ALA A 196 1.99 5.95 -8.47
C ALA A 196 1.85 5.78 -10.00
N SER A 197 0.82 6.38 -10.61
CA SER A 197 0.47 6.22 -12.03
C SER A 197 1.15 7.21 -12.98
N VAL A 198 1.53 8.40 -12.52
CA VAL A 198 2.16 9.43 -13.37
C VAL A 198 3.45 8.93 -14.01
N GLY A 199 4.25 8.16 -13.27
CA GLY A 199 5.45 7.51 -13.80
C GLY A 199 5.17 6.53 -14.94
N LEU A 200 4.13 5.70 -14.79
CA LEU A 200 3.68 4.76 -15.82
C LEU A 200 3.26 5.49 -17.10
N SER A 201 2.50 6.59 -16.94
CA SER A 201 2.06 7.42 -18.07
C SER A 201 3.23 8.08 -18.79
N LEU A 202 4.23 8.59 -18.05
CA LEU A 202 5.43 9.20 -18.64
C LEU A 202 6.26 8.18 -19.44
N ILE A 203 6.43 6.97 -18.90
CA ILE A 203 7.14 5.88 -19.59
C ILE A 203 6.38 5.53 -20.88
N TYR A 204 5.07 5.28 -20.79
CA TYR A 204 4.26 4.99 -21.96
C TYR A 204 4.33 6.12 -23.00
N GLY A 205 4.20 7.38 -22.57
CA GLY A 205 4.20 8.53 -23.48
C GLY A 205 5.52 8.70 -24.23
N THR A 206 6.65 8.31 -23.65
CA THR A 206 7.97 8.46 -24.31
C THR A 206 8.45 7.22 -25.05
N THR A 207 7.98 6.03 -24.70
CA THR A 207 8.46 4.78 -25.31
C THR A 207 7.38 3.92 -25.96
N GLY A 208 6.10 4.24 -25.78
CA GLY A 208 4.97 3.40 -26.19
C GLY A 208 4.89 2.05 -25.47
N LEU A 209 5.61 1.89 -24.35
CA LEU A 209 5.70 0.61 -23.64
C LEU A 209 4.70 0.57 -22.47
N SER A 210 3.74 -0.34 -22.53
CA SER A 210 2.89 -0.68 -21.39
C SER A 210 3.67 -1.54 -20.40
N ASN A 211 4.25 -0.91 -19.37
CA ASN A 211 5.11 -1.58 -18.41
C ASN A 211 4.33 -2.26 -17.27
N PHE A 212 4.13 -3.58 -17.37
CA PHE A 212 3.47 -4.34 -16.29
C PHE A 212 4.34 -4.45 -15.02
N ALA A 213 5.67 -4.33 -15.12
CA ALA A 213 6.55 -4.33 -13.96
C ALA A 213 6.52 -3.02 -13.14
N HIS A 214 5.78 -2.00 -13.60
CA HIS A 214 5.65 -0.73 -12.89
C HIS A 214 4.99 -0.89 -11.51
N GLY A 215 4.03 -1.80 -11.40
CA GLY A 215 3.40 -2.16 -10.12
C GLY A 215 4.43 -2.60 -9.09
N GLU A 216 5.41 -3.39 -9.52
CA GLU A 216 6.45 -3.86 -8.61
C GLU A 216 7.41 -2.77 -8.15
N GLN A 217 7.49 -1.62 -8.83
CA GLN A 217 8.20 -0.44 -8.31
C GLN A 217 7.44 0.20 -7.14
N VAL A 218 6.10 0.14 -7.17
CA VAL A 218 5.25 0.58 -6.06
C VAL A 218 5.43 -0.37 -4.87
N THR A 219 5.39 -1.68 -5.10
CA THR A 219 5.69 -2.68 -4.06
C THR A 219 7.07 -2.44 -3.44
N LEU A 220 8.10 -2.26 -4.27
CA LEU A 220 9.47 -2.02 -3.83
C LEU A 220 9.58 -0.82 -2.90
N GLY A 221 8.93 0.31 -3.23
CA GLY A 221 8.94 1.49 -2.37
C GLY A 221 8.34 1.23 -0.99
N ALA A 222 7.19 0.55 -0.94
CA ALA A 222 6.52 0.22 0.32
C ALA A 222 7.36 -0.73 1.19
N LEU A 223 7.97 -1.74 0.57
CA LEU A 223 8.84 -2.70 1.26
C LEU A 223 10.11 -2.02 1.77
N LEU A 224 10.74 -1.14 0.99
CA LEU A 224 11.94 -0.41 1.42
C LEU A 224 11.64 0.54 2.58
N ALA A 225 10.48 1.19 2.59
CA ALA A 225 10.05 1.98 3.75
C ALA A 225 9.83 1.09 4.98
N TYR A 226 9.19 -0.08 4.83
CA TYR A 226 9.08 -1.06 5.90
C TYR A 226 10.46 -1.48 6.43
N PHE A 227 11.38 -1.89 5.57
CA PHE A 227 12.73 -2.30 5.97
C PHE A 227 13.49 -1.16 6.65
N GLY A 228 13.41 0.05 6.10
CA GLY A 228 14.06 1.23 6.68
C GLY A 228 13.56 1.54 8.09
N VAL A 229 12.25 1.53 8.31
CA VAL A 229 11.67 1.84 9.63
C VAL A 229 11.82 0.68 10.60
N GLN A 230 11.42 -0.52 10.19
CA GLN A 230 11.18 -1.63 11.11
C GLN A 230 12.39 -2.53 11.31
N VAL A 231 13.30 -2.59 10.34
CA VAL A 231 14.51 -3.43 10.41
C VAL A 231 15.74 -2.58 10.70
N LEU A 232 15.89 -1.43 10.03
CA LEU A 232 17.03 -0.54 10.23
C LEU A 232 16.79 0.52 11.33
N GLY A 233 15.59 0.59 11.91
CA GLY A 233 15.25 1.54 12.97
C GLY A 233 15.31 3.01 12.54
N GLN A 234 15.28 3.30 11.23
CA GLN A 234 15.42 4.65 10.72
C GLN A 234 14.10 5.43 10.84
N PRO A 235 14.17 6.76 11.05
CA PRO A 235 12.98 7.59 11.01
C PRO A 235 12.23 7.45 9.68
N LEU A 236 10.90 7.52 9.71
CA LEU A 236 10.04 7.33 8.53
C LEU A 236 10.43 8.22 7.34
N ILE A 237 10.82 9.46 7.61
CA ILE A 237 11.23 10.41 6.55
C ILE A 237 12.51 9.91 5.86
N VAL A 238 13.50 9.45 6.63
CA VAL A 238 14.77 8.94 6.09
C VAL A 238 14.51 7.65 5.30
N ALA A 239 13.73 6.72 5.86
CA ALA A 239 13.34 5.49 5.19
C ALA A 239 12.58 5.76 3.87
N GLY A 240 11.65 6.72 3.88
CA GLY A 240 10.92 7.15 2.70
C GLY A 240 11.83 7.75 1.62
N LEU A 241 12.75 8.64 1.99
CA LEU A 241 13.71 9.23 1.05
C LEU A 241 14.66 8.18 0.45
N LEU A 242 15.13 7.23 1.27
CA LEU A 242 15.93 6.10 0.80
C LEU A 242 15.13 5.20 -0.16
N ALA A 243 13.86 4.92 0.15
CA ALA A 243 12.98 4.14 -0.73
C ALA A 243 12.81 4.83 -2.10
N VAL A 244 12.65 6.15 -2.13
CA VAL A 244 12.57 6.92 -3.39
C VAL A 244 13.90 6.89 -4.14
N ALA A 245 15.04 7.05 -3.45
CA ALA A 245 16.35 7.03 -4.08
C ALA A 245 16.67 5.66 -4.70
N VAL A 246 16.38 4.58 -3.97
CA VAL A 246 16.57 3.20 -4.46
C VAL A 246 15.57 2.87 -5.57
N GLY A 247 14.31 3.33 -5.48
CA GLY A 247 13.33 3.20 -6.56
C GLY A 247 13.72 3.97 -7.83
N ALA A 248 14.32 5.14 -7.70
CA ALA A 248 14.86 5.86 -8.84
C ALA A 248 16.05 5.11 -9.46
N ALA A 249 16.94 4.59 -8.60
CA ALA A 249 18.08 3.78 -9.03
C ALA A 249 17.64 2.47 -9.72
N SER A 250 16.59 1.82 -9.25
CA SER A 250 16.03 0.62 -9.90
C SER A 250 15.45 0.96 -11.28
N GLY A 251 14.77 2.10 -11.44
CA GLY A 251 14.30 2.58 -12.74
C GLY A 251 15.44 2.85 -13.72
N TRP A 252 16.50 3.52 -13.25
CA TRP A 252 17.72 3.73 -14.03
C TRP A 252 18.38 2.40 -14.43
N ALA A 253 18.48 1.45 -13.50
CA ALA A 253 19.09 0.14 -13.73
C ALA A 253 18.28 -0.70 -14.72
N GLN A 254 16.94 -0.64 -14.64
CA GLN A 254 16.05 -1.30 -15.59
C GLN A 254 16.22 -0.73 -17.01
N ASP A 255 16.26 0.60 -17.16
CA ASP A 255 16.51 1.21 -18.46
C ASP A 255 17.90 0.82 -19.00
N ALA A 256 18.97 1.03 -18.23
CA ALA A 256 20.32 0.78 -18.67
C ALA A 256 20.62 -0.71 -18.92
N GLY A 257 20.04 -1.58 -18.08
CA GLY A 257 20.31 -3.02 -18.06
C GLY A 257 19.46 -3.81 -19.05
N ILE A 258 18.18 -3.45 -19.19
CA ILE A 258 17.16 -4.19 -19.93
C ILE A 258 16.68 -3.35 -21.11
N TRP A 259 15.93 -2.28 -20.85
CA TRP A 259 15.12 -1.62 -21.89
C TRP A 259 15.96 -0.97 -22.98
N HIS A 260 17.04 -0.27 -22.62
CA HIS A 260 17.96 0.32 -23.58
C HIS A 260 18.56 -0.72 -24.52
N LYS A 261 18.92 -1.90 -24.01
CA LYS A 261 19.48 -2.98 -24.85
C LYS A 261 18.41 -3.57 -25.78
N LEU A 262 17.17 -3.71 -25.30
CA LEU A 262 16.08 -4.21 -26.12
C LEU A 262 15.72 -3.22 -27.24
N ARG A 263 15.71 -1.91 -26.93
CA ARG A 263 15.53 -0.85 -27.94
C ARG A 263 16.66 -0.84 -28.97
N GLN A 264 17.92 -1.01 -28.54
CA GLN A 264 19.06 -1.11 -29.46
C GLN A 264 18.97 -2.31 -30.40
N ARG A 265 18.42 -3.43 -29.92
CA ARG A 265 18.15 -4.62 -30.72
C ARG A 265 16.88 -4.49 -31.57
N ARG A 266 16.20 -3.34 -31.54
CA ARG A 266 14.98 -3.03 -32.31
C ARG A 266 13.83 -4.02 -32.06
N LEU A 267 13.70 -4.52 -30.83
CA LEU A 267 12.55 -5.36 -30.46
C LEU A 267 11.27 -4.54 -30.52
N GLY A 268 10.20 -5.15 -31.04
CA GLY A 268 8.90 -4.51 -31.14
C GLY A 268 8.28 -4.23 -29.76
N PRO A 269 7.35 -3.26 -29.66
CA PRO A 269 6.68 -2.93 -28.39
C PRO A 269 6.01 -4.13 -27.72
N THR A 270 5.36 -5.01 -28.50
CA THR A 270 4.72 -6.24 -27.99
C THR A 270 5.72 -7.19 -27.32
N GLN A 271 6.92 -7.35 -27.90
CA GLN A 271 7.96 -8.21 -27.31
C GLN A 271 8.48 -7.61 -26.01
N GLN A 272 8.66 -6.28 -25.97
CA GLN A 272 9.05 -5.59 -24.74
C GLN A 272 7.97 -5.71 -23.66
N MET A 273 6.67 -5.65 -24.01
CA MET A 273 5.57 -5.89 -23.07
C MET A 273 5.66 -7.29 -22.43
N ILE A 274 5.94 -8.34 -23.21
CA ILE A 274 6.14 -9.70 -22.69
C ILE A 274 7.30 -9.72 -21.67
N VAL A 275 8.40 -9.01 -21.94
CA VAL A 275 9.50 -8.88 -20.99
C VAL A 275 9.06 -8.18 -19.70
N THR A 276 8.18 -7.17 -19.76
CA THR A 276 7.69 -6.51 -18.55
C THR A 276 6.85 -7.44 -17.67
N ILE A 277 6.08 -8.35 -18.27
CA ILE A 277 5.30 -9.35 -17.55
C ILE A 277 6.25 -10.33 -16.85
N GLY A 278 7.25 -10.84 -17.57
CA GLY A 278 8.27 -11.72 -16.98
C GLY A 278 9.05 -11.03 -15.85
N LEU A 279 9.45 -9.77 -16.03
CA LEU A 279 10.11 -8.99 -14.99
C LEU A 279 9.21 -8.77 -13.77
N SER A 280 7.91 -8.50 -13.98
CA SER A 280 6.93 -8.36 -12.91
C SER A 280 6.84 -9.63 -12.08
N MET A 281 6.73 -10.80 -12.72
CA MET A 281 6.69 -12.09 -12.02
C MET A 281 7.97 -12.34 -11.22
N VAL A 282 9.14 -12.10 -11.82
CA VAL A 282 10.43 -12.28 -11.14
C VAL A 282 10.54 -11.37 -9.90
N LEU A 283 10.20 -10.09 -10.03
CA LEU A 283 10.25 -9.15 -8.90
C LEU A 283 9.26 -9.53 -7.81
N GLN A 284 8.02 -9.84 -8.18
CA GLN A 284 6.96 -10.19 -7.25
C GLN A 284 7.30 -11.45 -6.43
N TYR A 285 7.78 -12.51 -7.07
CA TYR A 285 8.20 -13.73 -6.37
C TYR A 285 9.51 -13.56 -5.60
N ALA A 286 10.42 -12.70 -6.08
CA ALA A 286 11.61 -12.33 -5.29
C ALA A 286 11.19 -11.62 -3.99
N PHE A 287 10.25 -10.67 -4.06
CA PHE A 287 9.72 -10.02 -2.86
C PHE A 287 9.07 -11.02 -1.92
N GLN A 288 8.22 -11.91 -2.43
CA GLN A 288 7.59 -12.95 -1.62
C GLN A 288 8.61 -13.86 -0.92
N TYR A 289 9.67 -14.24 -1.63
CA TYR A 289 10.72 -15.10 -1.09
C TYR A 289 11.49 -14.44 0.07
N PHE A 290 11.88 -13.16 -0.08
CA PHE A 290 12.68 -12.47 0.94
C PHE A 290 11.85 -11.90 2.10
N VAL A 291 10.59 -11.55 1.85
CA VAL A 291 9.74 -10.83 2.80
C VAL A 291 8.72 -11.75 3.47
N GLY A 292 8.33 -12.83 2.81
CA GLY A 292 7.24 -13.71 3.23
C GLY A 292 5.88 -13.29 2.68
N GLY A 293 4.87 -14.10 2.98
CA GLY A 293 3.51 -13.96 2.42
C GLY A 293 2.57 -13.01 3.19
N GLY A 294 2.89 -12.71 4.46
CA GLY A 294 2.02 -11.97 5.36
C GLY A 294 2.00 -10.45 5.14
N PRO A 295 0.97 -9.75 5.64
CA PRO A 295 0.95 -8.30 5.64
C PRO A 295 1.98 -7.73 6.63
N LEU A 296 2.58 -6.62 6.25
CA LEU A 296 3.59 -5.91 7.02
C LEU A 296 3.14 -4.46 7.29
N ARG A 297 3.46 -3.93 8.47
CA ARG A 297 3.12 -2.55 8.83
C ARG A 297 4.38 -1.70 8.84
N ILE A 298 4.40 -0.62 8.05
CA ILE A 298 5.53 0.32 8.01
C ILE A 298 5.70 0.99 9.39
N VAL A 299 4.58 1.41 10.00
CA VAL A 299 4.54 2.01 11.34
C VAL A 299 3.66 1.13 12.23
N ARG A 300 4.14 0.75 13.43
CA ARG A 300 3.41 -0.11 14.37
C ARG A 300 2.36 0.64 15.18
N GLU A 301 2.55 1.94 15.35
CA GLU A 301 1.59 2.82 16.00
C GLU A 301 0.30 2.89 15.20
N ASN A 302 -0.82 2.89 15.91
CA ASN A 302 -2.11 3.05 15.26
C ASN A 302 -2.23 4.46 14.68
N PRO A 303 -2.82 4.61 13.48
CA PRO A 303 -3.09 5.92 12.92
C PRO A 303 -3.87 6.78 13.91
N VAL A 304 -3.36 7.98 14.20
CA VAL A 304 -4.06 8.94 15.05
C VAL A 304 -5.19 9.56 14.23
N PRO A 305 -6.46 9.40 14.65
CA PRO A 305 -7.59 10.01 13.95
C PRO A 305 -7.66 11.51 14.26
N VAL A 306 -7.96 12.30 13.24
CA VAL A 306 -8.12 13.75 13.27
C VAL A 306 -9.52 14.08 12.77
N ARG A 307 -10.29 14.82 13.57
CA ARG A 307 -11.61 15.32 13.18
C ARG A 307 -11.46 16.69 12.54
N ILE A 308 -11.93 16.82 11.30
CA ILE A 308 -12.00 18.09 10.57
C ILE A 308 -13.47 18.34 10.23
N GLY A 309 -14.18 19.04 11.11
CA GLY A 309 -15.63 19.20 11.00
C GLY A 309 -16.35 17.84 11.00
N PRO A 310 -17.17 17.50 10.00
CA PRO A 310 -17.88 16.22 9.92
C PRO A 310 -17.00 15.04 9.46
N LEU A 311 -15.74 15.32 9.07
CA LEU A 311 -14.81 14.34 8.50
C LEU A 311 -13.93 13.72 9.59
N LEU A 312 -13.69 12.41 9.47
CA LEU A 312 -12.72 11.68 10.28
C LEU A 312 -11.61 11.16 9.37
N LEU A 313 -10.42 11.76 9.45
CA LEU A 313 -9.26 11.38 8.65
C LEU A 313 -8.10 10.99 9.55
N ASN A 314 -7.25 10.08 9.10
CA ASN A 314 -6.03 9.77 9.83
C ASN A 314 -4.95 10.81 9.53
N GLN A 315 -4.14 11.15 10.54
CA GLN A 315 -2.98 12.04 10.38
C GLN A 315 -2.05 11.55 9.26
N GLN A 316 -1.84 10.23 9.16
CA GLN A 316 -1.06 9.60 8.10
C GLN A 316 -1.66 9.89 6.70
N SER A 317 -2.98 9.79 6.54
CA SER A 317 -3.66 10.06 5.28
C SER A 317 -3.53 11.53 4.85
N ILE A 318 -3.60 12.47 5.79
CA ILE A 318 -3.45 13.91 5.52
C ILE A 318 -2.02 14.20 5.04
N PHE A 319 -1.00 13.73 5.75
CA PHE A 319 0.39 13.94 5.34
C PHE A 319 0.72 13.25 4.02
N SER A 320 0.24 12.02 3.81
CA SER A 320 0.40 11.31 2.55
C SER A 320 -0.24 12.08 1.38
N ALA A 321 -1.45 12.61 1.56
CA ALA A 321 -2.10 13.43 0.55
C ALA A 321 -1.32 14.73 0.25
N LEU A 322 -0.82 15.41 1.29
CA LEU A 322 -0.02 16.62 1.15
C LEU A 322 1.28 16.35 0.37
N ILE A 323 2.03 15.32 0.75
CA ILE A 323 3.28 14.94 0.08
C ILE A 323 3.01 14.55 -1.38
N ALA A 324 1.94 13.79 -1.64
CA ALA A 324 1.55 13.43 -3.00
C ALA A 324 1.19 14.66 -3.84
N LEU A 325 0.42 15.59 -3.29
CA LEU A 325 0.07 16.83 -3.98
C LEU A 325 1.32 17.65 -4.33
N VAL A 326 2.25 17.80 -3.37
CA VAL A 326 3.52 18.51 -3.60
C VAL A 326 4.36 17.80 -4.66
N ALA A 327 4.48 16.48 -4.60
CA ALA A 327 5.23 15.71 -5.59
C ALA A 327 4.62 15.80 -7.00
N ILE A 328 3.29 15.70 -7.12
CA ILE A 328 2.57 15.87 -8.38
C ILE A 328 2.77 17.29 -8.93
N ALA A 329 2.66 18.32 -8.08
CA ALA A 329 2.93 19.70 -8.47
C ALA A 329 4.39 19.89 -8.95
N ALA A 330 5.35 19.26 -8.26
CA ALA A 330 6.76 19.28 -8.65
C ALA A 330 6.98 18.59 -10.02
N VAL A 331 6.28 17.49 -10.30
CA VAL A 331 6.32 16.85 -11.62
C VAL A 331 5.67 17.73 -12.68
N GLY A 332 4.54 18.39 -12.37
CA GLY A 332 3.91 19.36 -13.26
C GLY A 332 4.85 20.51 -13.62
N TYR A 333 5.51 21.09 -12.62
CA TYR A 333 6.55 22.10 -12.82
C TYR A 333 7.75 21.56 -13.62
N PHE A 334 8.21 20.34 -13.33
CA PHE A 334 9.27 19.69 -14.09
C PHE A 334 8.91 19.63 -15.59
N LEU A 335 7.70 19.17 -15.93
CA LEU A 335 7.26 19.01 -17.32
C LEU A 335 7.03 20.35 -18.03
N LEU A 336 6.43 21.33 -17.35
CA LEU A 336 6.05 22.62 -17.93
C LEU A 336 7.17 23.66 -17.91
N GLY A 337 7.91 23.75 -16.80
CA GLY A 337 8.89 24.79 -16.52
C GLY A 337 10.33 24.47 -16.94
N THR A 338 10.73 23.19 -17.02
CA THR A 338 12.14 22.84 -17.26
C THR A 338 12.48 22.54 -18.72
N ARG A 339 13.77 22.71 -19.09
CA ARG A 339 14.30 22.33 -20.42
C ARG A 339 14.15 20.84 -20.67
N THR A 340 14.43 20.01 -19.66
CA THR A 340 14.27 18.56 -19.73
C THR A 340 12.81 18.17 -19.92
N GLY A 341 11.87 18.82 -19.24
CA GLY A 341 10.44 18.58 -19.41
C GLY A 341 9.91 18.93 -20.81
N ARG A 342 10.42 20.01 -21.42
CA ARG A 342 10.14 20.32 -22.85
C ARG A 342 10.69 19.24 -23.77
N ALA A 343 11.90 18.75 -23.51
CA ALA A 343 12.48 17.65 -24.28
C ALA A 343 11.69 16.34 -24.10
N THR A 344 11.18 16.05 -22.90
CA THR A 344 10.28 14.91 -22.64
C THR A 344 9.02 14.98 -23.50
N ARG A 345 8.37 16.15 -23.56
CA ARG A 345 7.17 16.35 -24.39
C ARG A 345 7.47 16.26 -25.89
N ALA A 346 8.60 16.81 -26.34
CA ALA A 346 9.03 16.68 -27.74
C ALA A 346 9.30 15.22 -28.12
N VAL A 347 9.90 14.44 -27.21
CA VAL A 347 10.14 13.00 -27.42
C VAL A 347 8.83 12.22 -27.45
N SER A 348 7.85 12.54 -26.61
CA SER A 348 6.54 11.87 -26.64
C SER A 348 5.73 12.20 -27.89
N ASP A 349 5.85 13.43 -28.43
CA ASP A 349 5.13 13.84 -29.62
C ASP A 349 5.73 13.18 -30.88
N ASN A 350 7.05 13.26 -31.07
CA ASN A 350 7.73 12.60 -32.18
C ASN A 350 9.22 12.35 -31.88
N PRO A 351 9.62 11.12 -31.52
CA PRO A 351 11.02 10.80 -31.19
C PRO A 351 12.00 11.09 -32.34
N ALA A 352 11.59 10.89 -33.59
CA ALA A 352 12.45 11.08 -34.76
C ALA A 352 12.74 12.56 -35.02
N LEU A 353 11.71 13.41 -34.97
CA LEU A 353 11.87 14.87 -35.11
C LEU A 353 12.63 15.48 -33.92
N ALA A 354 12.39 14.96 -32.71
CA ALA A 354 13.14 15.35 -31.52
C ALA A 354 14.65 15.04 -31.69
N ALA A 355 14.98 13.84 -32.17
CA ALA A 355 16.37 13.46 -32.45
C ALA A 355 17.02 14.33 -33.54
N ALA A 356 16.29 14.63 -34.63
CA ALA A 356 16.75 15.53 -35.69
C ALA A 356 17.01 16.96 -35.18
N SER A 357 16.27 17.39 -34.14
CA SER A 357 16.45 18.68 -33.47
C SER A 357 17.56 18.67 -32.41
N GLY A 358 18.37 17.61 -32.33
CA GLY A 358 19.50 17.49 -31.41
C GLY A 358 19.15 16.99 -30.00
N ILE A 359 17.91 16.55 -29.75
CA ILE A 359 17.51 15.98 -28.45
C ILE A 359 17.99 14.53 -28.36
N SER A 360 18.78 14.22 -27.34
CA SER A 360 19.19 12.85 -27.06
C SER A 360 18.04 12.02 -26.47
N VAL A 361 17.23 11.39 -27.33
CA VAL A 361 16.05 10.59 -26.96
C VAL A 361 16.37 9.58 -25.85
N GLU A 362 17.46 8.82 -25.98
CA GLU A 362 17.85 7.81 -25.00
C GLU A 362 18.14 8.40 -23.60
N ARG A 363 18.66 9.62 -23.51
CA ARG A 363 18.85 10.30 -22.23
C ARG A 363 17.51 10.68 -21.61
N ILE A 364 16.58 11.18 -22.42
CA ILE A 364 15.24 11.56 -21.96
C ILE A 364 14.48 10.34 -21.47
N VAL A 365 14.50 9.24 -22.22
CA VAL A 365 13.91 7.96 -21.82
C VAL A 365 14.50 7.50 -20.48
N ARG A 366 15.82 7.53 -20.30
CA ARG A 366 16.45 7.16 -19.03
C ARG A 366 16.01 8.03 -17.85
N ILE A 367 15.91 9.34 -18.04
CA ILE A 367 15.41 10.27 -17.02
C ILE A 367 13.97 9.91 -16.65
N VAL A 368 13.12 9.64 -17.64
CA VAL A 368 11.73 9.25 -17.43
C VAL A 368 11.61 7.93 -16.68
N TRP A 369 12.42 6.91 -17.00
CA TRP A 369 12.46 5.65 -16.25
C TRP A 369 12.90 5.84 -14.80
N THR A 370 13.93 6.65 -14.59
CA THR A 370 14.45 6.98 -13.25
C THR A 370 13.39 7.72 -12.42
N LEU A 371 12.78 8.75 -12.99
CA LEU A 371 11.76 9.56 -12.33
C LEU A 371 10.47 8.76 -12.11
N GLY A 372 10.04 7.97 -13.10
CA GLY A 372 8.83 7.17 -13.02
C GLY A 372 8.89 6.10 -11.94
N ALA A 373 10.02 5.39 -11.82
CA ALA A 373 10.21 4.40 -10.76
C ALA A 373 10.38 5.04 -9.38
N GLY A 374 11.05 6.21 -9.28
CA GLY A 374 11.12 6.98 -8.03
C GLY A 374 9.74 7.46 -7.54
N LEU A 375 8.89 7.95 -8.44
CA LEU A 375 7.51 8.33 -8.11
C LEU A 375 6.64 7.13 -7.75
N ALA A 376 6.80 6.00 -8.44
CA ALA A 376 6.14 4.76 -8.10
C ALA A 376 6.52 4.30 -6.69
N ALA A 377 7.82 4.34 -6.36
CA ALA A 377 8.30 3.99 -5.03
C ALA A 377 7.73 4.95 -3.96
N LEU A 378 7.71 6.27 -4.21
CA LEU A 378 7.07 7.22 -3.32
C LEU A 378 5.58 6.91 -3.13
N GLY A 379 4.86 6.65 -4.23
CA GLY A 379 3.46 6.22 -4.19
C GLY A 379 3.27 4.96 -3.34
N GLY A 380 4.21 4.01 -3.42
CA GLY A 380 4.22 2.81 -2.59
C GLY A 380 4.38 3.09 -1.11
N VAL A 381 5.33 3.95 -0.73
CA VAL A 381 5.49 4.39 0.66
C VAL A 381 4.19 5.00 1.18
N LEU A 382 3.61 5.95 0.44
CA LEU A 382 2.43 6.68 0.87
C LEU A 382 1.17 5.82 0.90
N LEU A 383 1.00 4.89 -0.04
CA LEU A 383 -0.09 3.92 -0.06
C LEU A 383 0.04 2.90 1.09
N GLY A 384 1.25 2.44 1.38
CA GLY A 384 1.51 1.55 2.52
C GLY A 384 1.18 2.22 3.86
N LEU A 385 1.44 3.54 3.98
CA LEU A 385 1.01 4.33 5.14
C LEU A 385 -0.51 4.53 5.15
N TYR A 386 -1.12 4.83 4.01
CA TYR A 386 -2.58 5.04 3.89
C TYR A 386 -3.38 3.79 4.26
N PHE A 387 -2.99 2.61 3.77
CA PHE A 387 -3.62 1.34 4.12
C PHE A 387 -3.17 0.80 5.48
N ASN A 388 -2.16 1.43 6.10
CA ASN A 388 -1.47 0.94 7.29
C ASN A 388 -0.95 -0.51 7.14
N ALA A 389 -0.72 -0.95 5.91
CA ALA A 389 -0.26 -2.28 5.57
C ALA A 389 0.41 -2.26 4.19
N THR A 390 1.44 -3.09 4.03
CA THR A 390 2.08 -3.43 2.77
C THR A 390 2.26 -4.93 2.67
N ALA A 391 2.40 -5.45 1.46
CA ALA A 391 2.61 -6.87 1.19
C ALA A 391 3.50 -7.03 -0.04
N TRP A 392 4.03 -8.24 -0.23
CA TRP A 392 4.91 -8.60 -1.35
C TRP A 392 4.28 -8.44 -2.75
N ASN A 393 2.95 -8.36 -2.86
CA ASN A 393 2.22 -8.15 -4.12
C ASN A 393 1.40 -6.85 -4.16
N MET A 394 1.66 -5.91 -3.24
CA MET A 394 0.83 -4.71 -3.07
C MET A 394 0.65 -3.94 -4.39
N GLY A 395 1.75 -3.68 -5.10
CA GLY A 395 1.72 -2.95 -6.36
C GLY A 395 1.08 -3.74 -7.51
N GLY A 396 1.23 -5.07 -7.53
CA GLY A 396 0.53 -5.95 -8.45
C GLY A 396 -0.99 -5.89 -8.28
N ALA A 397 -1.48 -5.84 -7.04
CA ALA A 397 -2.90 -5.74 -6.72
C ALA A 397 -3.55 -4.44 -7.22
N ILE A 398 -2.80 -3.33 -7.25
CA ILE A 398 -3.29 -2.04 -7.76
C ILE A 398 -2.83 -1.72 -9.18
N LEU A 399 -2.06 -2.60 -9.83
CA LEU A 399 -1.52 -2.35 -11.17
C LEU A 399 -2.61 -2.13 -12.21
N LEU A 400 -3.64 -2.99 -12.20
CA LEU A 400 -4.76 -2.85 -13.12
C LEU A 400 -5.53 -1.55 -12.88
N LEU A 401 -5.63 -1.10 -11.63
CA LEU A 401 -6.24 0.16 -11.26
C LEU A 401 -5.42 1.37 -11.73
N MET A 402 -4.09 1.28 -11.66
CA MET A 402 -3.20 2.30 -12.26
C MET A 402 -3.35 2.34 -13.78
N PHE A 403 -3.37 1.19 -14.46
CA PHE A 403 -3.65 1.15 -15.90
C PHE A 403 -5.03 1.70 -16.23
N ALA A 404 -6.05 1.42 -15.42
CA ALA A 404 -7.37 2.00 -15.55
C ALA A 404 -7.30 3.53 -15.46
N ALA A 405 -6.62 4.06 -14.46
CA ALA A 405 -6.46 5.49 -14.28
C ALA A 405 -5.72 6.16 -15.45
N VAL A 406 -4.63 5.56 -15.94
CA VAL A 406 -3.86 6.12 -17.05
C VAL A 406 -4.62 6.02 -18.37
N THR A 407 -5.30 4.91 -18.64
CA THR A 407 -6.11 4.73 -19.87
C THR A 407 -7.34 5.64 -19.87
N LEU A 408 -8.05 5.71 -18.73
CA LEU A 408 -9.15 6.65 -18.52
C LEU A 408 -8.70 8.10 -18.70
N GLY A 409 -7.52 8.44 -18.17
CA GLY A 409 -6.93 9.77 -18.29
C GLY A 409 -6.50 10.15 -19.71
N GLY A 410 -6.09 9.17 -20.50
CA GLY A 410 -5.41 9.34 -21.79
C GLY A 410 -3.96 8.92 -21.66
N LEU A 411 -3.62 7.79 -22.29
CA LEU A 411 -2.29 7.18 -22.26
C LEU A 411 -1.22 8.19 -22.74
N GLY A 412 -0.08 8.20 -22.04
CA GLY A 412 1.07 9.03 -22.43
C GLY A 412 1.00 10.48 -21.95
N THR A 413 -0.07 10.89 -21.26
CA THR A 413 -0.18 12.23 -20.68
C THR A 413 -0.13 12.16 -19.14
N ALA A 414 0.84 12.87 -18.54
CA ALA A 414 0.98 12.89 -17.08
C ALA A 414 -0.24 13.54 -16.39
N PHE A 415 -0.80 14.60 -16.99
CA PHE A 415 -2.02 15.25 -16.50
C PHE A 415 -3.27 14.37 -16.70
N GLY A 416 -3.33 13.58 -17.77
CA GLY A 416 -4.36 12.54 -17.94
C GLY A 416 -4.32 11.55 -16.80
N ALA A 417 -3.15 10.99 -16.48
CA ALA A 417 -2.99 10.05 -15.37
C ALA A 417 -3.45 10.63 -14.03
N LEU A 418 -3.20 11.92 -13.76
CA LEU A 418 -3.71 12.61 -12.58
C LEU A 418 -5.24 12.63 -12.55
N VAL A 419 -5.88 13.18 -13.59
CA VAL A 419 -7.35 13.30 -13.64
C VAL A 419 -8.01 11.92 -13.59
N GLY A 420 -7.50 10.96 -14.37
CA GLY A 420 -7.99 9.60 -14.36
C GLY A 420 -7.85 8.94 -13.00
N SER A 421 -6.75 9.16 -12.27
CA SER A 421 -6.57 8.62 -10.92
C SER A 421 -7.50 9.26 -9.89
N ILE A 422 -7.79 10.56 -9.99
CA ILE A 422 -8.80 11.20 -9.14
C ILE A 422 -10.18 10.59 -9.39
N VAL A 423 -10.58 10.44 -10.66
CA VAL A 423 -11.86 9.82 -11.01
C VAL A 423 -11.94 8.39 -10.50
N ILE A 424 -10.91 7.58 -10.74
CA ILE A 424 -10.83 6.21 -10.26
C ILE A 424 -10.87 6.16 -8.72
N GLY A 425 -10.14 7.04 -8.03
CA GLY A 425 -10.14 7.10 -6.58
C GLY A 425 -11.51 7.43 -5.99
N LEU A 426 -12.19 8.44 -6.56
CA LEU A 426 -13.56 8.80 -6.21
C LEU A 426 -14.53 7.65 -6.47
N VAL A 427 -14.40 6.96 -7.60
CA VAL A 427 -15.24 5.81 -7.94
C VAL A 427 -15.02 4.64 -6.97
N VAL A 428 -13.77 4.26 -6.72
CA VAL A 428 -13.43 3.16 -5.81
C VAL A 428 -14.05 3.42 -4.44
N GLU A 429 -13.80 4.61 -3.88
CA GLU A 429 -14.29 4.91 -2.56
C GLU A 429 -15.82 5.10 -2.58
N LEU A 430 -16.41 5.95 -3.43
CA LEU A 430 -17.88 6.15 -3.44
C LEU A 430 -18.68 4.88 -3.74
N SER A 431 -18.11 3.92 -4.49
CA SER A 431 -18.78 2.64 -4.77
C SER A 431 -19.10 1.86 -3.50
N THR A 432 -18.33 2.03 -2.42
CA THR A 432 -18.56 1.31 -1.15
C THR A 432 -19.81 1.78 -0.39
N LEU A 433 -20.50 2.81 -0.91
CA LEU A 433 -21.81 3.24 -0.41
C LEU A 433 -22.92 2.25 -0.81
N VAL A 434 -22.73 1.54 -1.93
CA VAL A 434 -23.75 0.68 -2.55
C VAL A 434 -23.25 -0.76 -2.73
N ILE A 435 -21.94 -0.93 -2.93
CA ILE A 435 -21.28 -2.21 -3.17
C ILE A 435 -20.50 -2.61 -1.90
N PRO A 436 -20.42 -3.91 -1.55
CA PRO A 436 -19.54 -4.39 -0.49
C PRO A 436 -18.09 -3.90 -0.67
N SER A 437 -17.43 -3.54 0.43
CA SER A 437 -16.06 -3.00 0.43
C SER A 437 -15.04 -3.93 -0.22
N ASP A 438 -15.27 -5.25 -0.15
CA ASP A 438 -14.40 -6.27 -0.72
C ASP A 438 -14.39 -6.23 -2.26
N MET A 439 -15.45 -5.68 -2.87
CA MET A 439 -15.62 -5.55 -4.31
C MET A 439 -15.35 -4.13 -4.82
N ARG A 440 -14.82 -3.22 -3.98
CA ARG A 440 -14.62 -1.81 -4.33
C ARG A 440 -13.76 -1.58 -5.58
N TYR A 441 -12.78 -2.46 -5.82
CA TYR A 441 -11.93 -2.37 -7.03
C TYR A 441 -12.65 -2.88 -8.29
N ALA A 442 -13.61 -3.80 -8.16
CA ALA A 442 -14.40 -4.29 -9.30
C ALA A 442 -15.26 -3.17 -9.91
N GLY A 443 -15.86 -2.31 -9.08
CA GLY A 443 -16.63 -1.16 -9.54
C GLY A 443 -15.83 -0.19 -10.41
N ALA A 444 -14.58 0.07 -10.05
CA ALA A 444 -13.69 0.92 -10.84
C ALA A 444 -13.34 0.31 -12.21
N LEU A 445 -13.21 -1.02 -12.29
CA LEU A 445 -12.96 -1.73 -13.55
C LEU A 445 -14.18 -1.71 -14.48
N VAL A 446 -15.40 -1.85 -13.94
CA VAL A 446 -16.62 -1.73 -14.74
C VAL A 446 -16.73 -0.32 -15.33
N ILE A 447 -16.49 0.71 -14.52
CA ILE A 447 -16.53 2.10 -14.99
C ILE A 447 -15.44 2.35 -16.03
N LEU A 448 -14.25 1.79 -15.86
CA LEU A 448 -13.23 1.83 -16.90
C LEU A 448 -13.74 1.24 -18.22
N ILE A 449 -14.33 0.04 -18.20
CA ILE A 449 -14.87 -0.61 -19.39
C ILE A 449 -15.91 0.29 -20.07
N LEU A 450 -16.83 0.86 -19.29
CA LEU A 450 -17.86 1.77 -19.80
C LEU A 450 -17.25 3.01 -20.45
N VAL A 451 -16.25 3.64 -19.83
CA VAL A 451 -15.62 4.83 -20.42
C VAL A 451 -14.82 4.47 -21.66
N LEU A 452 -14.12 3.33 -21.69
CA LEU A 452 -13.40 2.91 -22.90
C LEU A 452 -14.35 2.57 -24.06
N LEU A 453 -15.54 2.04 -23.77
CA LEU A 453 -16.57 1.76 -24.78
C LEU A 453 -17.14 3.05 -25.39
N VAL A 454 -17.31 4.10 -24.57
CA VAL A 454 -17.85 5.40 -25.02
C VAL A 454 -16.76 6.30 -25.59
N ARG A 455 -15.55 6.27 -25.03
CA ARG A 455 -14.45 7.18 -25.35
C ARG A 455 -13.08 6.48 -25.17
N PRO A 456 -12.66 5.64 -26.14
CA PRO A 456 -11.46 4.80 -26.03
C PRO A 456 -10.13 5.57 -25.93
N GLN A 457 -10.14 6.86 -26.27
CA GLN A 457 -8.97 7.75 -26.15
C GLN A 457 -8.78 8.28 -24.72
N GLY A 458 -9.70 8.00 -23.80
CA GLY A 458 -9.72 8.59 -22.45
C GLY A 458 -10.27 10.02 -22.43
N ILE A 459 -10.23 10.65 -21.25
CA ILE A 459 -10.83 11.96 -20.99
C ILE A 459 -10.00 13.08 -21.62
N LEU A 460 -8.67 13.00 -21.54
CA LEU A 460 -7.74 14.02 -22.04
C LEU A 460 -6.86 13.54 -23.22
N GLY A 461 -7.14 12.37 -23.80
CA GLY A 461 -6.40 11.87 -24.95
C GLY A 461 -6.66 12.70 -26.22
N ARG A 462 -5.62 12.86 -27.05
CA ARG A 462 -5.74 13.49 -28.36
C ARG A 462 -6.22 12.45 -29.37
N ALA A 463 -7.19 12.82 -30.20
CA ALA A 463 -7.62 11.96 -31.31
C ALA A 463 -6.47 11.86 -32.33
N GLU A 464 -5.85 10.70 -32.42
CA GLU A 464 -4.87 10.43 -33.44
C GLU A 464 -5.61 10.17 -34.76
N ARG A 465 -5.34 11.00 -35.77
CA ARG A 465 -5.91 10.82 -37.10
C ARG A 465 -5.18 9.64 -37.71
N ILE A 466 -5.83 8.47 -37.69
CA ILE A 466 -5.36 7.29 -38.42
C ILE A 466 -5.38 7.68 -39.89
N GLY A 467 -4.20 7.99 -40.43
CA GLY A 467 -3.99 8.50 -41.78
C GLY A 467 -2.95 7.67 -42.49
#